data_AF-A0A7X3TCW3-F1
#
_entry.id   AF-A0A7X3TCW3-F1
#
_cell.length_a   1.000
_cell.length_b   1.000
_cell.length_c   1.000
_cell.angle_alpha   90.00
_cell.angle_beta   90.00
_cell.angle_gamma   90.00
#
_symmetry.space_group_name_H-M   'P 1'
#
loop_
_entity.id
_entity.type
_entity.pdbx_description
1 polymer ?
#
loop_
_entity_poly.entity_id
_entity_poly.type
_entity_poly.pdbx_seq_one_letter_code
_entity_poly.pdbx_strand_id
1 'polypeptide(L)'
;MIPSGLQGGDQFRLLFVSSTSGEATSADINLYNNLIQLSSGAGHQDLRPYYNQFRALISTARNGDTAPVNARDNTSTTGTGVPIYWVNAAKVADDYTDFYDGTWDSNAATLASGSRTTTVTRVWTGSASNGTSTAPTAPLKKA
;
A
#
# COMPACT_ATOMS: atom_id res chain seq x y z
N MET A 1 0.72 18.20 5.12
CA MET A 1 -0.71 17.98 4.78
C MET A 1 -1.36 17.23 5.93
N ILE A 2 -2.57 17.66 6.30
CA ILE A 2 -3.43 16.94 7.24
C ILE A 2 -4.69 16.61 6.43
N PRO A 3 -5.06 15.32 6.26
CA PRO A 3 -6.31 14.94 5.61
C PRO A 3 -7.53 15.67 6.20
N SER A 4 -8.51 15.98 5.36
CA SER A 4 -9.73 16.66 5.80
C SER A 4 -10.44 15.86 6.89
N GLY A 5 -10.85 16.54 7.96
CA GLY A 5 -11.51 15.93 9.11
C GLY A 5 -10.56 15.51 10.23
N LEU A 6 -9.24 15.60 10.04
CA LEU A 6 -8.24 15.39 11.08
C LEU A 6 -7.75 16.71 11.68
N GLN A 7 -7.38 16.66 12.96
CA GLN A 7 -6.80 17.75 13.73
C GLN A 7 -5.34 17.46 14.09
N GLY A 8 -4.63 18.48 14.58
CA GLY A 8 -3.28 18.30 15.08
C GLY A 8 -3.26 17.34 16.27
N GLY A 9 -2.50 16.25 16.17
CA GLY A 9 -2.41 15.18 17.17
C GLY A 9 -3.05 13.87 16.73
N ASP A 10 -3.91 13.89 15.70
CA ASP A 10 -4.49 12.67 15.15
C ASP A 10 -3.43 11.81 14.44
N GLN A 11 -3.61 10.49 14.53
CA GLN A 11 -2.78 9.51 13.86
C GLN A 11 -3.51 8.96 12.63
N PHE A 12 -2.77 8.82 11.53
CA PHE A 12 -3.28 8.30 10.28
C PHE A 12 -2.16 7.67 9.46
N ARG A 13 -2.55 6.94 8.42
CA ARG A 13 -1.62 6.48 7.37
C ARG A 13 -1.97 7.09 6.02
N LEU A 14 -0.96 7.17 5.17
CA LEU A 14 -1.11 7.60 3.78
C LEU A 14 -0.88 6.44 2.82
N LEU A 15 -1.70 6.40 1.78
CA LEU A 15 -1.66 5.44 0.69
C LEU A 15 -1.52 6.17 -0.65
N PHE A 16 -0.74 5.63 -1.55
CA PHE A 16 -0.67 6.06 -2.95
C PHE A 16 -0.31 4.87 -3.84
N VAL A 17 -0.57 5.02 -5.13
CA VAL A 17 -0.11 4.08 -6.17
C VAL A 17 1.17 4.60 -6.81
N SER A 18 2.18 3.74 -6.95
CA SER A 18 3.39 4.11 -7.70
C SER A 18 3.04 4.39 -9.16
N SER A 19 3.59 5.48 -9.72
CA SER A 19 3.39 5.81 -11.13
C SER A 19 4.18 4.88 -12.07
N THR A 20 5.17 4.17 -11.55
CA THR A 20 5.93 3.15 -12.26
C THR A 20 5.29 1.79 -12.04
N SER A 21 5.07 1.07 -13.14
CA SER A 21 4.82 -0.36 -13.12
C SER A 21 6.15 -1.11 -13.14
N GLY A 22 6.16 -2.32 -12.58
CA GLY A 22 7.32 -3.20 -12.59
C GLY A 22 6.90 -4.65 -12.41
N GLU A 23 7.79 -5.55 -12.80
CA GLU A 23 7.61 -6.99 -12.61
C GLU A 23 7.96 -7.36 -11.16
N ALA A 24 7.06 -8.07 -10.49
CA ALA A 24 7.25 -8.50 -9.10
C ALA A 24 8.02 -9.83 -9.01
N THR A 25 9.25 -9.86 -9.51
CA THR A 25 10.08 -11.08 -9.58
C THR A 25 11.06 -11.24 -8.43
N SER A 26 11.39 -10.16 -7.73
CA SER A 26 12.28 -10.19 -6.57
C SER A 26 11.55 -10.71 -5.33
N ALA A 27 12.21 -11.58 -4.57
CA ALA A 27 11.76 -11.99 -3.24
C ALA A 27 12.20 -11.00 -2.13
N ASP A 28 13.12 -10.08 -2.44
CA ASP A 28 13.63 -9.09 -1.47
C ASP A 28 12.63 -7.94 -1.28
N ILE A 29 11.98 -7.90 -0.12
CA ILE A 29 11.01 -6.86 0.23
C ILE A 29 11.65 -5.46 0.30
N ASN A 30 12.95 -5.37 0.62
CA ASN A 30 13.63 -4.08 0.75
C ASN A 30 13.75 -3.38 -0.60
N LEU A 31 13.88 -4.13 -1.69
CA LEU A 31 13.87 -3.58 -3.04
C LEU A 31 12.58 -2.77 -3.29
N TYR A 32 11.42 -3.33 -2.98
CA TYR A 32 10.14 -2.65 -3.18
C TYR A 32 9.93 -1.49 -2.20
N ASN A 33 10.34 -1.66 -0.94
CA ASN A 33 10.30 -0.58 0.03
C ASN A 33 11.13 0.62 -0.44
N ASN A 34 12.36 0.39 -0.94
CA ASN A 34 13.20 1.44 -1.49
C ASN A 34 12.55 2.17 -2.68
N LEU A 35 11.85 1.46 -3.57
CA LEU A 35 11.14 2.07 -4.69
C LEU A 35 10.02 3.03 -4.23
N ILE A 36 9.24 2.63 -3.23
CA ILE A 36 8.16 3.46 -2.68
C ILE A 36 8.73 4.63 -1.86
N GLN A 37 9.85 4.43 -1.17
CA GLN A 37 10.57 5.50 -0.48
C GLN A 37 11.12 6.55 -1.46
N LEU A 38 11.72 6.11 -2.59
CA LEU A 38 12.14 7.03 -3.65
C LEU A 38 10.96 7.78 -4.25
N SER A 39 9.85 7.09 -4.52
CA SER A 39 8.63 7.68 -5.08
C SER A 39 8.02 8.75 -4.15
N SER A 40 7.94 8.46 -2.85
CA SER A 40 7.44 9.41 -1.85
C SER A 40 8.41 10.58 -1.62
N GLY A 41 9.72 10.34 -1.63
CA GLY A 41 10.75 11.38 -1.53
C GLY A 41 10.79 12.33 -2.73
N ALA A 42 10.41 11.86 -3.93
CA ALA A 42 10.26 12.68 -5.13
C ALA A 42 8.83 13.24 -5.31
N GLY A 43 7.87 12.78 -4.51
CA GLY A 43 6.45 13.10 -4.62
C GLY A 43 6.08 14.46 -4.05
N HIS A 44 4.85 14.53 -3.51
CA HIS A 44 4.30 15.71 -2.89
C HIS A 44 5.23 16.23 -1.78
N GLN A 45 5.46 17.55 -1.73
CA GLN A 45 6.47 18.17 -0.86
C GLN A 45 6.31 17.79 0.62
N ASP A 46 5.07 17.65 1.08
CA ASP A 46 4.74 17.28 2.45
C ASP A 46 5.07 15.82 2.81
N LEU A 47 5.26 14.94 1.83
CA LEU A 47 5.66 13.55 2.06
C LEU A 47 7.18 13.41 2.25
N ARG A 48 7.96 14.31 1.64
CA ARG A 48 9.41 14.18 1.54
C ARG A 48 10.11 14.03 2.91
N PRO A 49 9.71 14.72 3.99
CA PRO A 49 10.30 14.50 5.31
C PRO A 49 10.04 13.11 5.89
N TYR A 50 9.01 12.42 5.43
CA TYR A 50 8.55 11.12 5.94
C TYR A 50 8.81 9.97 4.98
N TYR A 51 9.56 10.21 3.89
CA TYR A 51 9.72 9.23 2.80
C TYR A 51 10.19 7.86 3.32
N ASN A 52 11.11 7.83 4.29
CA ASN A 52 11.67 6.61 4.88
C ASN A 52 10.67 5.79 5.73
N GLN A 53 9.50 6.34 6.06
CA GLN A 53 8.43 5.65 6.77
C GLN A 53 7.52 4.86 5.83
N PHE A 54 7.53 5.18 4.53
CA PHE A 54 6.74 4.45 3.56
C PHE A 54 7.26 3.02 3.35
N ARG A 55 6.32 2.11 3.12
CA ARG A 55 6.53 0.70 2.82
C ARG A 55 5.66 0.31 1.65
N ALA A 56 6.12 -0.65 0.85
CA ALA A 56 5.35 -1.19 -0.24
C ALA A 56 4.25 -2.13 0.28
N LEU A 57 3.03 -1.96 -0.21
CA LEU A 57 1.93 -2.90 0.04
C LEU A 57 2.04 -4.09 -0.92
N ILE A 58 2.95 -5.00 -0.60
CA ILE A 58 3.29 -6.14 -1.44
C ILE A 58 3.72 -7.32 -0.57
N SER A 59 3.32 -8.53 -0.94
CA SER A 59 3.90 -9.75 -0.42
C SER A 59 5.01 -10.26 -1.33
N THR A 60 6.08 -10.77 -0.72
CA THR A 60 7.16 -11.43 -1.46
C THR A 60 7.31 -12.87 -0.97
N ALA A 61 7.56 -13.79 -1.90
CA ALA A 61 7.83 -15.18 -1.61
C ALA A 61 8.82 -15.70 -2.65
N ARG A 62 9.77 -16.54 -2.22
CA ARG A 62 10.57 -17.35 -3.15
C ARG A 62 9.87 -18.68 -3.40
N ASN A 63 10.06 -19.27 -4.58
CA ASN A 63 9.66 -20.67 -4.79
C ASN A 63 10.37 -21.57 -3.76
N GLY A 64 9.60 -22.33 -2.99
CA GLY A 64 10.10 -23.19 -1.92
C GLY A 64 10.30 -22.50 -0.56
N ASP A 65 9.88 -21.24 -0.43
CA ASP A 65 9.98 -20.50 0.82
C ASP A 65 8.89 -20.92 1.81
N THR A 66 9.28 -21.24 3.04
CA THR A 66 8.35 -21.61 4.12
C THR A 66 7.86 -20.40 4.91
N ALA A 67 8.44 -19.22 4.69
CA ALA A 67 8.11 -17.99 5.40
C ALA A 67 8.05 -16.78 4.45
N PRO A 68 6.96 -16.63 3.66
CA PRO A 68 6.79 -15.46 2.80
C PRO A 68 6.64 -14.17 3.63
N VAL A 69 7.03 -13.03 3.06
CA VAL A 69 6.75 -11.72 3.64
C VAL A 69 5.32 -11.34 3.26
N ASN A 70 4.45 -11.15 4.26
CA ASN A 70 3.09 -10.67 4.04
C ASN A 70 3.07 -9.15 3.86
N ALA A 71 2.19 -8.66 2.99
CA ALA A 71 2.01 -7.24 2.76
C ALA A 71 1.61 -6.53 4.07
N ARG A 72 0.65 -7.10 4.80
CA ARG A 72 0.15 -6.54 6.06
C ARG A 72 1.21 -6.43 7.15
N ASP A 73 2.19 -7.34 7.15
CA ASP A 73 3.26 -7.35 8.14
C ASP A 73 4.33 -6.32 7.74
N ASN A 74 4.70 -6.26 6.45
CA ASN A 74 5.64 -5.26 5.92
C ASN A 74 5.15 -3.81 6.12
N THR A 75 3.85 -3.56 5.95
CA THR A 75 3.24 -2.25 6.20
C THR A 75 2.83 -2.05 7.67
N SER A 76 2.93 -3.08 8.50
CA SER A 76 2.42 -3.09 9.89
C SER A 76 0.94 -2.65 10.00
N THR A 77 0.12 -3.12 9.06
CA THR A 77 -1.34 -2.92 9.03
C THR A 77 -2.05 -4.15 9.58
N THR A 78 -1.74 -4.52 10.82
CA THR A 78 -2.36 -5.64 11.53
C THR A 78 -3.13 -5.13 12.76
N GLY A 79 -4.25 -5.77 13.12
CA GLY A 79 -5.13 -5.32 14.21
C GLY A 79 -6.15 -4.28 13.73
N THR A 80 -6.68 -3.45 14.65
CA THR A 80 -7.59 -2.35 14.30
C THR A 80 -6.82 -1.21 13.65
N GLY A 81 -5.82 -0.63 14.32
CA GLY A 81 -4.98 0.39 13.70
C GLY A 81 -5.57 1.80 13.66
N VAL A 82 -5.24 2.56 12.62
CA VAL A 82 -5.64 3.95 12.43
C VAL A 82 -6.18 4.14 11.01
N PRO A 83 -6.96 5.21 10.74
CA PRO A 83 -7.51 5.43 9.42
C PRO A 83 -6.44 5.63 8.34
N ILE A 84 -6.76 5.18 7.14
CA ILE A 84 -5.89 5.25 5.97
C ILE A 84 -6.49 6.24 4.98
N TYR A 85 -5.67 7.14 4.45
CA TYR A 85 -6.09 8.16 3.48
C TYR A 85 -5.26 8.05 2.21
N TRP A 86 -5.89 8.36 1.08
CA TRP A 86 -5.14 8.65 -0.13
C TRP A 86 -4.30 9.91 0.07
N VAL A 87 -3.09 9.95 -0.50
CA VAL A 87 -2.28 11.18 -0.52
C VAL A 87 -3.10 12.31 -1.14
N ASN A 88 -3.25 13.39 -0.37
CA ASN A 88 -4.00 14.61 -0.70
C ASN A 88 -5.46 14.36 -1.13
N ALA A 89 -6.12 13.34 -0.57
CA ALA A 89 -7.47 12.96 -0.97
C ALA A 89 -8.26 12.27 0.15
N ALA A 90 -9.38 11.64 -0.23
CA ALA A 90 -10.36 11.05 0.67
C ALA A 90 -9.79 9.88 1.49
N LYS A 91 -10.48 9.59 2.60
CA LYS A 91 -10.26 8.40 3.42
C LYS A 91 -10.51 7.14 2.60
N VAL A 92 -9.62 6.17 2.77
CA VAL A 92 -9.66 4.84 2.14
C VAL A 92 -10.40 3.87 3.03
N ALA A 93 -10.05 3.88 4.32
CA ALA A 93 -10.57 2.98 5.32
C ALA A 93 -10.52 3.63 6.71
N ASP A 94 -11.48 3.29 7.56
CA ASP A 94 -11.55 3.68 8.96
C ASP A 94 -10.42 3.07 9.79
N ASP A 95 -10.04 1.84 9.47
CA ASP A 95 -9.01 1.09 10.18
C ASP A 95 -8.41 -0.01 9.27
N TYR A 96 -7.51 -0.83 9.80
CA TYR A 96 -6.85 -1.90 9.03
C TYR A 96 -7.77 -3.11 8.79
N THR A 97 -8.82 -3.29 9.59
CA THR A 97 -9.82 -4.35 9.34
C THR A 97 -10.65 -3.99 8.13
N ASP A 98 -11.18 -2.76 8.09
CA ASP A 98 -11.88 -2.18 6.93
C ASP A 98 -10.98 -2.19 5.69
N PHE A 99 -9.70 -1.82 5.84
CA PHE A 99 -8.75 -1.87 4.73
C PHE A 99 -8.62 -3.24 4.05
N TYR A 100 -8.89 -4.34 4.75
CA TYR A 100 -8.77 -5.70 4.22
C TYR A 100 -10.10 -6.44 4.04
N ASP A 101 -11.25 -5.84 4.38
CA ASP A 101 -12.55 -6.50 4.27
C ASP A 101 -13.18 -6.40 2.87
N GLY A 102 -12.64 -5.53 2.02
CA GLY A 102 -13.08 -5.31 0.64
C GLY A 102 -14.10 -4.19 0.46
N THR A 103 -14.36 -3.38 1.49
CA THR A 103 -15.40 -2.33 1.48
C THR A 103 -14.88 -0.91 1.66
N TRP A 104 -13.75 -0.59 1.02
CA TRP A 104 -13.12 0.74 1.10
C TRP A 104 -14.09 1.90 0.86
N ASP A 105 -14.02 2.90 1.74
CA ASP A 105 -14.72 4.18 1.65
C ASP A 105 -14.42 4.92 0.32
N SER A 106 -13.21 4.75 -0.21
CA SER A 106 -12.82 5.42 -1.45
C SER A 106 -11.81 4.62 -2.27
N ASN A 107 -12.19 4.33 -3.51
CA ASN A 107 -11.33 3.73 -4.53
C ASN A 107 -10.66 4.78 -5.44
N ALA A 108 -10.74 6.06 -5.07
CA ALA A 108 -10.20 7.16 -5.85
C ALA A 108 -8.68 7.33 -5.69
N ALA A 109 -7.92 6.39 -6.26
CA ALA A 109 -6.48 6.32 -6.11
C ALA A 109 -5.75 7.62 -6.50
N THR A 110 -4.71 7.92 -5.72
CA THR A 110 -3.77 9.01 -6.01
C THR A 110 -2.35 8.49 -6.17
N LEU A 111 -1.53 9.25 -6.90
CA LEU A 111 -0.10 9.03 -7.02
C LEU A 111 0.65 9.65 -5.84
N ALA A 112 1.95 9.38 -5.71
CA ALA A 112 2.81 10.02 -4.70
C ALA A 112 2.82 11.56 -4.79
N SER A 113 2.48 12.14 -5.95
CA SER A 113 2.29 13.58 -6.13
C SER A 113 1.01 14.14 -5.49
N GLY A 114 0.08 13.27 -5.08
CA GLY A 114 -1.27 13.64 -4.64
C GLY A 114 -2.26 13.85 -5.79
N SER A 115 -1.84 13.65 -7.04
CA SER A 115 -2.73 13.72 -8.20
C SER A 115 -3.58 12.45 -8.30
N ARG A 116 -4.87 12.61 -8.60
CA ARG A 116 -5.77 11.48 -8.88
C ARG A 116 -5.30 10.73 -10.13
N THR A 117 -5.43 9.42 -10.11
CA THR A 117 -5.19 8.58 -11.29
C THR A 117 -6.43 7.75 -11.61
N THR A 118 -6.76 7.68 -12.90
CA THR A 118 -7.82 6.80 -13.44
C THR A 118 -7.25 5.67 -14.27
N THR A 119 -5.92 5.64 -14.47
CA THR A 119 -5.23 4.67 -15.33
C THR A 119 -4.94 3.36 -14.59
N VAL A 120 -5.09 3.35 -13.28
CA VAL A 120 -4.86 2.16 -12.45
C VAL A 120 -6.18 1.43 -12.26
N THR A 121 -6.42 0.43 -13.11
CA THR A 121 -7.61 -0.44 -13.00
C THR A 121 -7.41 -1.62 -12.06
N ARG A 122 -6.15 -1.98 -11.79
CA ARG A 122 -5.79 -3.02 -10.80
C ARG A 122 -4.40 -2.75 -10.24
N VAL A 123 -4.28 -2.77 -8.92
CA VAL A 123 -2.99 -2.78 -8.21
C VAL A 123 -2.70 -4.21 -7.79
N TRP A 124 -1.54 -4.73 -8.20
CA TRP A 124 -1.11 -6.06 -7.77
C TRP A 124 -0.32 -5.94 -6.46
N THR A 125 -0.63 -6.81 -5.50
CA THR A 125 0.04 -6.84 -4.18
C THR A 125 0.65 -8.22 -3.87
N GLY A 126 0.35 -9.26 -4.66
CA GLY A 126 0.78 -10.63 -4.34
C GLY A 126 0.16 -11.20 -3.07
N SER A 127 -0.93 -10.61 -2.60
CA SER A 127 -1.61 -10.95 -1.35
C SER A 127 -3.03 -11.42 -1.58
N ALA A 128 -3.52 -12.22 -0.63
CA ALA A 128 -4.94 -12.46 -0.45
C ALA A 128 -5.61 -11.18 0.10
N SER A 129 -6.94 -11.16 0.15
CA SER A 129 -7.70 -10.00 0.63
C SER A 129 -7.35 -9.60 2.06
N ASN A 130 -6.85 -10.51 2.89
CA ASN A 130 -6.41 -10.25 4.27
C ASN A 130 -4.94 -9.78 4.40
N GLY A 131 -4.27 -9.50 3.28
CA GLY A 131 -2.88 -9.04 3.23
C GLY A 131 -1.81 -10.11 3.48
N THR A 132 -2.18 -11.40 3.59
CA THR A 132 -1.20 -12.50 3.62
C THR A 132 -0.75 -12.87 2.22
N SER A 133 0.49 -13.33 2.07
CA SER A 133 1.01 -13.82 0.80
C SER A 133 0.13 -14.93 0.24
N THR A 134 -0.30 -14.79 -1.01
CA THR A 134 -0.70 -15.96 -1.80
C THR A 134 0.58 -16.63 -2.24
N ALA A 135 1.01 -17.68 -1.55
CA ALA A 135 2.14 -18.49 -2.01
C ALA A 135 1.95 -18.86 -3.50
N PRO A 136 3.02 -19.09 -4.28
CA PRO A 136 2.88 -19.59 -5.64
C PRO A 136 2.46 -21.06 -5.57
N THR A 137 1.17 -21.32 -5.33
CA THR A 137 0.57 -22.64 -5.51
C THR A 137 -0.65 -22.53 -6.41
N ALA A 138 -0.45 -22.99 -7.65
CA ALA A 138 -1.44 -23.32 -8.68
C ALA A 138 -2.09 -22.14 -9.45
N PRO A 139 -2.44 -22.36 -10.73
CA PRO A 139 -2.64 -21.27 -11.70
C PRO A 139 -3.90 -20.47 -11.39
N LEU A 140 -3.79 -19.15 -11.60
CA LEU A 140 -4.88 -18.18 -11.50
C LEU A 140 -6.07 -18.65 -12.35
N LYS A 141 -7.20 -18.96 -11.70
CA LYS A 141 -8.49 -18.95 -12.39
C LYS A 141 -8.82 -17.51 -12.75
N LYS A 142 -9.01 -17.27 -14.05
CA LYS A 142 -9.53 -16.01 -14.58
C LYS A 142 -10.91 -15.73 -13.96
N ALA A 143 -11.11 -14.50 -13.50
CA ALA A 143 -12.40 -13.83 -13.51
C ALA A 143 -12.24 -12.63 -14.45
#